data_AF-F5Z442-F1
#
_entry.id   AF-F5Z442-F1
#
_cell.length_a   1.000
_cell.length_b   1.000
_cell.length_c   1.000
_cell.angle_alpha   90.00
_cell.angle_beta   90.00
_cell.angle_gamma   90.00
#
_symmetry.space_group_name_H-M   'P 1'
#
loop_
_entity.id
_entity.type
_entity.pdbx_description
1 polymer ?
#
loop_
_entity_poly.entity_id
_entity_poly.type
_entity_poly.pdbx_seq_one_letter_code
_entity_poly.pdbx_strand_id
1 'polypeptide(L)'
;MIGLNSIDRSASWYYAENNRNDSESAFNQFRKNKIDLLKRYQRNHPYLFNFEVADYVEDEIELPETVTQTSNLVYLDYDSAQLVVSFIDFEYESFFVQDLAKKNSQYRLLYSTPTLLILEFDFTQPYVSDEVVESVSSFIQLAGEENVEYQGRKTTSEEFEYYELDALKGTISLDLSQLADDSRLSTHGVLNPFRLFERLYKTQQLGLKNISAHDRYQLDRNYFFGTVKKPLKVKLALAAKRLMLEGDNLTSVAFEELSDGESQLLQILAILKLYSQENTLFLLDEPETHLIQPGELLFISTFLMR
;
A
#
# COMPACT_ATOMS: atom_id res chain seq x y z
N MET A 1 7.08 53.04 -34.55
CA MET A 1 7.34 51.59 -34.37
C MET A 1 6.77 51.21 -33.02
N ILE A 2 5.82 50.29 -33.03
CA ILE A 2 4.83 50.04 -31.97
C ILE A 2 5.43 49.14 -30.88
N GLY A 3 5.16 49.49 -29.63
CA GLY A 3 5.59 48.77 -28.43
C GLY A 3 4.85 47.45 -28.20
N LEU A 4 5.56 46.52 -27.58
CA LEU A 4 5.11 45.18 -27.20
C LEU A 4 4.13 45.25 -26.02
N ASN A 5 2.94 44.65 -26.21
CA ASN A 5 1.91 44.51 -25.19
C ASN A 5 2.24 43.40 -24.19
N SER A 6 2.09 43.73 -22.91
CA SER A 6 2.00 42.83 -21.76
C SER A 6 0.81 41.89 -21.88
N ILE A 7 1.07 40.58 -21.95
CA ILE A 7 0.02 39.55 -21.84
C ILE A 7 -0.34 39.38 -20.38
N ASP A 8 -1.64 39.51 -20.12
CA ASP A 8 -2.30 39.57 -18.83
C ASP A 8 -2.22 38.23 -18.08
N ARG A 9 -1.26 38.12 -17.16
CA ARG A 9 -1.09 36.94 -16.28
C ARG A 9 -2.21 36.83 -15.25
N SER A 10 -2.98 37.89 -14.98
CA SER A 10 -3.98 37.89 -13.91
C SER A 10 -5.22 37.06 -14.24
N ALA A 11 -5.62 37.01 -15.51
CA ALA A 11 -6.79 36.25 -15.96
C ALA A 11 -6.59 34.73 -15.81
N SER A 12 -5.38 34.22 -16.06
CA SER A 12 -5.08 32.77 -16.02
C SER A 12 -5.17 32.18 -14.61
N TRP A 13 -4.84 32.97 -13.57
CA TRP A 13 -4.96 32.54 -12.18
C TRP A 13 -6.43 32.48 -11.73
N TYR A 14 -7.24 33.47 -12.12
CA TYR A 14 -8.68 33.52 -11.80
C TYR A 14 -9.47 32.35 -12.40
N TYR A 15 -9.14 31.88 -13.61
CA TYR A 15 -9.80 30.72 -14.21
C TYR A 15 -9.39 29.38 -13.56
N ALA A 16 -8.13 29.24 -13.14
CA ALA A 16 -7.65 28.03 -12.46
C ALA A 16 -8.25 27.88 -11.05
N GLU A 17 -8.43 28.98 -10.34
CA GLU A 17 -8.95 29.00 -8.97
C GLU A 17 -10.47 28.78 -8.92
N ASN A 18 -11.22 29.27 -9.92
CA ASN A 18 -12.64 28.95 -10.07
C ASN A 18 -12.88 27.49 -10.46
N ASN A 19 -12.06 26.92 -11.36
CA ASN A 19 -12.19 25.50 -11.73
C ASN A 19 -11.85 24.55 -10.57
N ARG A 20 -10.89 24.91 -9.71
CA ARG A 20 -10.59 24.16 -8.48
C ARG A 20 -11.74 24.22 -7.47
N ASN A 21 -12.36 25.38 -7.28
CA ASN A 21 -13.54 25.50 -6.43
C ASN A 21 -14.74 24.70 -6.96
N ASP A 22 -14.92 24.65 -8.28
CA ASP A 22 -16.02 23.90 -8.91
C ASP A 22 -15.80 22.38 -8.86
N SER A 23 -14.55 21.90 -9.03
CA SER A 23 -14.22 20.48 -8.89
C SER A 23 -14.29 19.99 -7.44
N GLU A 24 -13.80 20.79 -6.49
CA GLU A 24 -13.91 20.52 -5.06
C GLU A 24 -15.38 20.52 -4.60
N SER A 25 -16.20 21.43 -5.13
CA SER A 25 -17.66 21.47 -4.92
C SER A 25 -18.37 20.24 -5.49
N ALA A 26 -18.02 19.82 -6.71
CA ALA A 26 -18.59 18.63 -7.34
C ALA A 26 -18.22 17.34 -6.59
N PHE A 27 -16.98 17.23 -6.13
CA PHE A 27 -16.49 16.11 -5.32
C PHE A 27 -17.21 16.05 -3.96
N ASN A 28 -17.36 17.20 -3.29
CA ASN A 28 -18.10 17.28 -2.03
C ASN A 28 -19.59 16.94 -2.20
N GLN A 29 -20.20 17.35 -3.31
CA GLN A 29 -21.59 17.00 -3.64
C GLN A 29 -21.76 15.52 -3.94
N PHE A 30 -20.81 14.89 -4.63
CA PHE A 30 -20.77 13.45 -4.86
C PHE A 30 -20.69 12.67 -3.53
N ARG A 31 -19.78 13.08 -2.63
CA ARG A 31 -19.65 12.48 -1.28
C ARG A 31 -20.96 12.55 -0.49
N LYS A 32 -21.60 13.73 -0.48
CA LYS A 32 -22.90 13.93 0.19
C LYS A 32 -23.99 13.03 -0.37
N ASN A 33 -24.04 12.86 -1.69
CA ASN A 33 -25.01 11.98 -2.34
C ASN A 33 -24.75 10.50 -2.05
N LYS A 34 -23.48 10.07 -1.98
CA LYS A 34 -23.09 8.70 -1.62
C LYS A 34 -23.52 8.35 -0.20
N ILE A 35 -23.25 9.22 0.78
CA ILE A 35 -23.64 9.03 2.18
C ILE A 35 -25.17 8.91 2.31
N ASP A 36 -25.93 9.76 1.61
CA ASP A 36 -27.39 9.72 1.67
C ASP A 36 -27.95 8.44 1.02
N LEU A 37 -27.32 7.94 -0.05
CA LEU A 37 -27.66 6.67 -0.68
C LEU A 37 -27.40 5.49 0.28
N LEU A 38 -26.23 5.44 0.91
CA LEU A 38 -25.84 4.38 1.86
C LEU A 38 -26.80 4.34 3.06
N LYS A 39 -27.12 5.50 3.63
CA LYS A 39 -28.09 5.63 4.75
C LYS A 39 -29.49 5.17 4.37
N ARG A 40 -29.91 5.42 3.13
CA ARG A 40 -31.19 4.89 2.60
C ARG A 40 -31.11 3.37 2.41
N TYR A 41 -29.99 2.85 1.92
CA TYR A 41 -29.81 1.42 1.68
C TYR A 41 -29.77 0.61 2.98
N GLN A 42 -29.01 1.07 3.98
CA GLN A 42 -28.96 0.48 5.33
C GLN A 42 -30.35 0.46 5.99
N ARG A 43 -31.10 1.56 5.88
CA ARG A 43 -32.47 1.66 6.42
C ARG A 43 -33.42 0.64 5.78
N ASN A 44 -33.26 0.39 4.48
CA ASN A 44 -34.14 -0.48 3.72
C ASN A 44 -33.73 -1.97 3.79
N HIS A 45 -32.46 -2.25 4.09
CA HIS A 45 -31.91 -3.61 4.15
C HIS A 45 -31.16 -3.90 5.47
N PRO A 46 -31.77 -3.68 6.64
CA PRO A 46 -31.08 -3.79 7.94
C PRO A 46 -30.51 -5.20 8.22
N TYR A 47 -31.14 -6.23 7.65
CA TYR A 47 -30.70 -7.63 7.79
C TYR A 47 -29.37 -7.95 7.08
N LEU A 48 -28.91 -7.12 6.13
CA LEU A 48 -27.60 -7.29 5.49
C LEU A 48 -26.44 -6.78 6.37
N PHE A 49 -26.75 -5.99 7.41
CA PHE A 49 -25.78 -5.33 8.29
C PHE A 49 -25.84 -5.87 9.72
N ASN A 50 -26.62 -6.93 9.97
CA ASN A 50 -26.68 -7.64 11.25
C ASN A 50 -25.59 -8.72 11.31
N PHE A 51 -24.35 -8.30 11.52
CA PHE A 51 -23.36 -9.12 12.19
C PHE A 51 -23.00 -8.42 13.51
N GLU A 52 -22.49 -9.14 14.50
CA GLU A 52 -21.94 -8.52 15.71
C GLU A 52 -20.68 -7.75 15.30
N VAL A 53 -20.92 -6.53 14.83
CA VAL A 53 -19.94 -5.58 14.32
C VAL A 53 -19.15 -5.09 15.54
N ALA A 54 -17.90 -5.53 15.66
CA ALA A 54 -16.88 -4.66 16.24
C ALA A 54 -16.95 -3.34 15.46
N ASP A 55 -17.23 -2.25 16.17
CA ASP A 55 -17.56 -0.91 15.68
C ASP A 55 -16.99 -0.57 14.29
N TYR A 56 -17.76 -0.84 13.23
CA TYR A 56 -17.55 -0.23 11.91
C TYR A 56 -18.04 1.22 12.03
N VAL A 57 -17.13 2.11 12.38
CA VAL A 57 -17.34 3.55 12.38
C VAL A 57 -17.09 4.07 10.96
N GLU A 58 -17.97 4.93 10.45
CA GLU A 58 -17.85 5.61 9.16
C GLU A 58 -16.46 6.30 9.06
N ASP A 59 -15.58 5.79 8.19
CA ASP A 59 -14.28 6.39 7.88
C ASP A 59 -14.46 7.66 7.04
N GLU A 60 -13.98 8.82 7.49
CA GLU A 60 -13.91 10.04 6.65
C GLU A 60 -12.92 9.87 5.46
N ILE A 61 -12.09 8.83 5.50
CA ILE A 61 -11.37 8.26 4.36
C ILE A 61 -11.97 6.90 4.02
N GLU A 62 -13.26 6.84 3.72
CA GLU A 62 -13.82 5.74 2.95
C GLU A 62 -13.02 5.65 1.64
N LEU A 63 -12.12 4.67 1.60
CA LEU A 63 -11.52 4.16 0.38
C LEU A 63 -12.66 3.96 -0.63
N PRO A 64 -12.53 4.44 -1.89
CA PRO A 64 -13.58 4.27 -2.89
C PRO A 64 -13.99 2.80 -2.92
N GLU A 65 -15.30 2.53 -2.97
CA GLU A 65 -15.82 1.16 -3.10
C GLU A 65 -15.13 0.53 -4.29
N THR A 66 -14.17 -0.35 -4.02
CA THR A 66 -13.38 -0.93 -5.09
C THR A 66 -14.24 -1.94 -5.82
N VAL A 67 -14.36 -1.79 -7.14
CA VAL A 67 -15.12 -2.73 -8.00
C VAL A 67 -14.57 -4.16 -7.89
N THR A 68 -13.28 -4.30 -7.56
CA THR A 68 -12.62 -5.59 -7.42
C THR A 68 -12.62 -6.05 -5.95
N GLN A 69 -13.11 -7.25 -5.64
CA GLN A 69 -12.98 -7.83 -4.30
C GLN A 69 -11.52 -8.27 -4.04
N THR A 70 -11.04 -8.09 -2.81
CA THR A 70 -9.75 -8.68 -2.38
C THR A 70 -9.89 -10.20 -2.30
N SER A 71 -8.83 -10.91 -2.69
CA SER A 71 -8.79 -12.37 -2.60
C SER A 71 -8.63 -12.80 -1.14
N ASN A 72 -9.43 -13.78 -0.70
CA ASN A 72 -9.24 -14.44 0.59
C ASN A 72 -7.95 -15.29 0.63
N LEU A 73 -7.34 -15.54 -0.53
CA LEU A 73 -6.04 -16.18 -0.67
C LEU A 73 -5.00 -15.11 -1.00
N VAL A 74 -4.12 -14.84 -0.04
CA VAL A 74 -3.00 -13.90 -0.20
C VAL A 74 -1.73 -14.70 -0.40
N TYR A 75 -1.04 -14.42 -1.51
CA TYR A 75 0.25 -15.04 -1.83
C TYR A 75 1.37 -14.01 -1.69
N LEU A 76 2.25 -14.21 -0.71
CA LEU A 76 3.36 -13.32 -0.44
C LEU A 76 4.65 -13.95 -0.91
N ASP A 77 5.36 -13.22 -1.76
CA ASP A 77 6.67 -13.56 -2.28
C ASP A 77 7.70 -12.48 -1.91
N TYR A 78 8.94 -12.67 -2.34
CA TYR A 78 10.02 -11.74 -2.07
C TYR A 78 9.73 -10.30 -2.52
N ASP A 79 8.96 -10.11 -3.61
CA ASP A 79 8.66 -8.77 -4.13
C ASP A 79 7.58 -8.04 -3.32
N SER A 80 6.74 -8.79 -2.61
CA SER A 80 5.68 -8.26 -1.76
C SER A 80 6.07 -8.24 -0.28
N ALA A 81 7.19 -8.90 0.09
CA ALA A 81 7.74 -8.90 1.44
C ALA A 81 7.95 -7.48 1.99
N GLN A 82 8.54 -6.58 1.19
CA GLN A 82 8.75 -5.19 1.58
C GLN A 82 7.45 -4.47 1.92
N LEU A 83 6.36 -4.75 1.19
CA LEU A 83 5.06 -4.13 1.46
C LEU A 83 4.54 -4.53 2.83
N VAL A 84 4.65 -5.81 3.21
CA VAL A 84 4.21 -6.28 4.54
C VAL A 84 5.09 -5.69 5.64
N VAL A 85 6.41 -5.74 5.46
CA VAL A 85 7.37 -5.27 6.45
C VAL A 85 7.21 -3.76 6.71
N SER A 86 6.82 -2.99 5.70
CA SER A 86 6.65 -1.52 5.82
C SER A 86 5.64 -1.10 6.90
N PHE A 87 4.63 -1.92 7.20
CA PHE A 87 3.54 -1.56 8.11
C PHE A 87 3.57 -2.31 9.45
N ILE A 88 4.66 -3.03 9.74
CA ILE A 88 4.76 -3.87 10.95
C ILE A 88 4.74 -3.06 12.26
N ASP A 89 5.23 -1.82 12.25
CA ASP A 89 5.53 -1.03 13.48
C ASP A 89 4.55 0.13 13.73
N PHE A 90 3.45 0.22 12.98
CA PHE A 90 2.51 1.34 13.08
C PHE A 90 1.81 1.39 14.45
N GLU A 91 1.46 0.24 15.02
CA GLU A 91 0.67 0.19 16.26
C GLU A 91 1.51 0.03 17.54
N TYR A 92 2.81 -0.26 17.47
CA TYR A 92 3.57 -0.63 18.65
C TYR A 92 4.94 0.05 18.66
N GLU A 93 5.27 0.79 19.71
CA GLU A 93 6.67 1.04 20.05
C GLU A 93 7.35 -0.32 20.26
N SER A 94 8.07 -0.81 19.26
CA SER A 94 9.15 -1.77 19.49
C SER A 94 8.71 -3.09 20.15
N PHE A 95 7.61 -3.71 19.67
CA PHE A 95 7.19 -5.03 20.16
C PHE A 95 8.34 -6.05 20.14
N PHE A 96 9.19 -5.98 19.11
CA PHE A 96 10.43 -6.75 19.01
C PHE A 96 11.41 -6.42 20.13
N VAL A 97 11.70 -5.15 20.38
CA VAL A 97 12.64 -4.75 21.44
C VAL A 97 12.14 -5.23 22.81
N GLN A 98 10.83 -5.14 23.10
CA GLN A 98 10.29 -5.55 24.39
C GLN A 98 10.23 -7.07 24.60
N ASP A 99 9.86 -7.88 23.59
CA ASP A 99 9.77 -9.34 23.75
C ASP A 99 11.14 -10.02 23.54
N LEU A 100 12.02 -9.48 22.67
CA LEU A 100 13.43 -9.90 22.52
C LEU A 100 14.21 -9.64 23.82
N ALA A 101 14.09 -8.44 24.41
CA ALA A 101 14.80 -8.09 25.64
C ALA A 101 14.33 -8.90 26.86
N LYS A 102 13.06 -9.36 26.87
CA LYS A 102 12.49 -10.11 28.00
C LYS A 102 12.76 -11.62 27.94
N LYS A 103 13.02 -12.22 26.77
CA LYS A 103 12.99 -13.69 26.66
C LYS A 103 14.18 -14.39 26.02
N ASN A 104 15.01 -13.78 25.17
CA ASN A 104 16.08 -14.55 24.50
C ASN A 104 17.34 -13.73 24.20
N SER A 105 18.47 -14.14 24.79
CA SER A 105 19.81 -13.67 24.40
C SER A 105 20.38 -14.40 23.18
N GLN A 106 19.55 -15.13 22.42
CA GLN A 106 19.99 -16.08 21.39
C GLN A 106 19.83 -15.58 19.95
N TYR A 107 19.12 -14.49 19.71
CA TYR A 107 19.02 -13.83 18.40
C TYR A 107 18.61 -12.37 18.60
N ARG A 108 19.15 -11.46 17.78
CA ARG A 108 18.87 -10.03 17.83
C ARG A 108 18.67 -9.54 16.41
N LEU A 109 17.46 -9.09 16.09
CA LEU A 109 17.21 -8.34 14.86
C LEU A 109 17.92 -6.99 15.02
N LEU A 110 18.94 -6.74 14.21
CA LEU A 110 19.72 -5.50 14.29
C LEU A 110 18.96 -4.31 13.71
N TYR A 111 18.12 -4.56 12.70
CA TYR A 111 17.29 -3.59 12.01
C TYR A 111 15.87 -4.13 11.96
N SER A 112 14.91 -3.38 12.49
CA SER A 112 13.53 -3.88 12.62
C SER A 112 12.46 -2.82 12.44
N THR A 113 12.82 -1.54 12.53
CA THR A 113 11.87 -0.43 12.44
C THR A 113 11.86 0.13 11.02
N PRO A 114 10.76 0.00 10.26
CA PRO A 114 10.64 0.63 8.95
C PRO A 114 10.57 2.15 9.08
N THR A 115 11.33 2.87 8.25
CA THR A 115 11.40 4.34 8.28
C THR A 115 11.00 5.00 6.97
N LEU A 116 11.35 4.40 5.84
CA LEU A 116 11.06 4.95 4.52
C LEU A 116 10.72 3.84 3.53
N LEU A 117 9.58 3.95 2.86
CA LEU A 117 9.22 3.11 1.71
C LEU A 117 9.23 3.96 0.44
N ILE A 118 10.05 3.56 -0.53
CA ILE A 118 10.04 4.14 -1.87
C ILE A 118 9.24 3.23 -2.79
N LEU A 119 8.10 3.73 -3.26
CA LEU A 119 7.28 3.08 -4.27
C LEU A 119 7.62 3.62 -5.66
N GLU A 120 7.70 2.76 -6.67
CA GLU A 120 7.80 3.15 -8.07
C GLU A 120 6.46 2.88 -8.76
N PHE A 121 5.90 3.90 -9.42
CA PHE A 121 4.70 3.77 -10.23
C PHE A 121 5.01 3.98 -11.72
N ASP A 122 4.32 3.25 -12.58
CA ASP A 122 4.48 3.33 -14.04
C ASP A 122 3.14 3.12 -14.75
N PHE A 123 2.51 4.23 -15.15
CA PHE A 123 1.28 4.27 -15.92
C PHE A 123 1.49 4.27 -17.43
N THR A 124 2.73 4.14 -17.91
CA THR A 124 3.00 3.99 -19.35
C THR A 124 2.66 2.59 -19.86
N GLN A 125 2.34 1.67 -18.94
CA GLN A 125 1.94 0.31 -19.25
C GLN A 125 0.56 0.28 -19.95
N PRO A 126 0.34 -0.62 -20.92
CA PRO A 126 -0.89 -0.66 -21.72
C PRO A 126 -2.16 -1.02 -20.93
N TYR A 127 -2.04 -1.53 -19.70
CA TYR A 127 -3.17 -1.97 -18.88
C TYR A 127 -3.06 -1.42 -17.46
N VAL A 128 -3.45 -0.16 -17.28
CA VAL A 128 -3.65 0.47 -15.98
C VAL A 128 -5.15 0.63 -15.78
N SER A 129 -5.70 0.09 -14.70
CA SER A 129 -7.11 0.32 -14.34
C SER A 129 -7.26 1.57 -13.50
N ASP A 130 -8.43 2.19 -13.56
CA ASP A 130 -8.78 3.39 -12.77
C ASP A 130 -8.55 3.16 -11.27
N GLU A 131 -8.86 1.96 -10.78
CA GLU A 131 -8.61 1.56 -9.39
C GLU A 131 -7.12 1.62 -8.99
N VAL A 132 -6.21 1.37 -9.93
CA VAL A 132 -4.76 1.52 -9.70
C VAL A 132 -4.39 2.99 -9.64
N VAL A 133 -4.94 3.81 -10.54
CA VAL A 133 -4.72 5.26 -10.56
C VAL A 133 -5.20 5.88 -9.25
N GLU A 134 -6.44 5.61 -8.85
CA GLU A 134 -7.03 6.09 -7.59
C GLU A 134 -6.21 5.67 -6.36
N SER A 135 -5.70 4.43 -6.36
CA SER A 135 -4.87 3.94 -5.26
C SER A 135 -3.53 4.67 -5.18
N VAL A 136 -2.84 4.83 -6.30
CA VAL A 136 -1.57 5.56 -6.36
C VAL A 136 -1.75 7.04 -6.03
N SER A 137 -2.79 7.70 -6.56
CA SER A 137 -3.09 9.11 -6.24
C SER A 137 -3.31 9.30 -4.75
N SER A 138 -3.97 8.35 -4.08
CA SER A 138 -4.11 8.41 -2.63
C SER A 138 -2.79 8.21 -1.88
N PHE A 139 -1.87 7.37 -2.37
CA PHE A 139 -0.54 7.25 -1.78
C PHE A 139 0.33 8.50 -2.04
N ILE A 140 0.14 9.18 -3.17
CA ILE A 140 0.76 10.49 -3.43
C ILE A 140 0.25 11.53 -2.43
N GLN A 141 -1.07 11.56 -2.18
CA GLN A 141 -1.65 12.45 -1.17
C GLN A 141 -1.14 12.15 0.24
N LEU A 142 -1.00 10.87 0.60
CA LEU A 142 -0.42 10.45 1.88
C LEU A 142 1.06 10.83 2.01
N ALA A 143 1.82 10.77 0.91
CA ALA A 143 3.23 11.17 0.89
C ALA A 143 3.43 12.69 0.95
N GLY A 144 2.52 13.47 0.36
CA GLY A 144 2.73 14.88 0.05
C GLY A 144 3.38 15.06 -1.33
N GLU A 145 2.99 16.13 -2.04
CA GLU A 145 3.46 16.40 -3.41
C GLU A 145 4.99 16.59 -3.49
N GLU A 146 5.61 17.07 -2.41
CA GLU A 146 7.05 17.27 -2.29
C GLU A 146 7.85 15.96 -2.24
N ASN A 147 7.20 14.85 -1.89
CA ASN A 147 7.80 13.53 -1.75
C ASN A 147 7.59 12.65 -2.99
N VAL A 148 7.19 13.26 -4.11
CA VAL A 148 7.01 12.60 -5.40
C VAL A 148 8.06 13.09 -6.39
N GLU A 149 8.84 12.14 -6.92
CA GLU A 149 9.82 12.40 -7.98
C GLU A 149 9.31 11.84 -9.32
N TYR A 150 8.86 12.74 -10.19
CA TYR A 150 8.43 12.40 -11.54
C TYR A 150 9.60 12.05 -12.46
N GLN A 151 9.41 11.01 -13.27
CA GLN A 151 10.40 10.50 -14.20
C GLN A 151 9.83 10.41 -15.62
N GLY A 152 10.66 10.69 -16.63
CA GLY A 152 10.28 10.57 -18.03
C GLY A 152 9.65 11.83 -18.62
N ARG A 153 8.73 11.66 -19.58
CA ARG A 153 8.08 12.78 -20.28
C ARG A 153 7.00 13.40 -19.40
N LYS A 154 6.82 14.71 -19.55
CA LYS A 154 5.65 15.38 -19.00
C LYS A 154 4.37 14.87 -19.65
N THR A 155 3.31 14.82 -18.87
CA THR A 155 1.96 14.50 -19.36
C THR A 155 1.51 15.50 -20.44
N THR A 156 0.76 15.00 -21.42
CA THR A 156 -0.01 15.86 -22.33
C THR A 156 -1.18 16.50 -21.59
N SER A 157 -1.85 17.49 -22.19
CA SER A 157 -3.04 18.10 -21.58
C SER A 157 -4.14 17.07 -21.25
N GLU A 158 -4.38 16.11 -22.16
CA GLU A 158 -5.36 15.05 -21.95
C GLU A 158 -4.92 14.06 -20.85
N GLU A 159 -3.63 13.71 -20.80
CA GLU A 159 -3.08 12.85 -19.76
C GLU A 159 -3.13 13.53 -18.38
N PHE A 160 -2.84 14.83 -18.31
CA PHE A 160 -2.94 15.60 -17.07
C PHE A 160 -4.39 15.72 -16.59
N GLU A 161 -5.33 15.97 -17.49
CA GLU A 161 -6.77 16.05 -17.16
C GLU A 161 -7.30 14.72 -16.60
N TYR A 162 -6.75 13.59 -17.04
CA TYR A 162 -7.16 12.27 -16.56
C TYR A 162 -6.45 11.83 -15.27
N TYR A 163 -5.12 11.90 -15.25
CA TYR A 163 -4.31 11.35 -14.15
C TYR A 163 -4.03 12.37 -13.06
N GLU A 164 -4.13 13.67 -13.35
CA GLU A 164 -3.72 14.77 -12.46
C GLU A 164 -2.23 14.69 -12.03
N LEU A 165 -1.39 14.08 -12.87
CA LEU A 165 0.05 13.91 -12.62
C LEU A 165 0.89 14.66 -13.65
N ASP A 166 2.01 15.21 -13.21
CA ASP A 166 2.98 15.86 -14.10
C ASP A 166 3.73 14.88 -15.01
N ALA A 167 3.89 13.62 -14.59
CA ALA A 167 4.40 12.53 -15.39
C ALA A 167 3.71 11.20 -15.06
N LEU A 168 3.64 10.30 -16.05
CA LEU A 168 3.03 8.97 -15.90
C LEU A 168 3.93 7.95 -15.19
N LYS A 169 5.15 8.33 -14.83
CA LYS A 169 6.10 7.47 -14.13
C LYS A 169 6.79 8.27 -13.05
N GLY A 170 7.09 7.65 -11.92
CA GLY A 170 7.80 8.32 -10.85
C GLY A 170 8.00 7.44 -9.64
N THR A 171 8.52 8.06 -8.59
CA THR A 171 8.68 7.44 -7.28
C THR A 171 7.97 8.25 -6.21
N ILE A 172 7.37 7.55 -5.26
CA ILE A 172 6.66 8.10 -4.10
C ILE A 172 7.46 7.69 -2.86
N SER A 173 7.87 8.66 -2.06
CA SER A 173 8.58 8.44 -0.80
C SER A 173 7.61 8.54 0.36
N LEU A 174 7.33 7.41 1.02
CA LEU A 174 6.46 7.35 2.20
C LEU A 174 7.30 7.33 3.46
N ASP A 175 7.16 8.38 4.28
CA ASP A 175 7.72 8.43 5.63
C ASP A 175 6.90 7.52 6.55
N LEU A 176 7.43 6.33 6.83
CA LEU A 176 6.75 5.31 7.62
C LEU A 176 6.74 5.66 9.11
N SER A 177 7.71 6.43 9.58
CA SER A 177 7.76 6.90 10.97
C SER A 177 6.63 7.89 11.23
N GLN A 178 6.46 8.86 10.33
CA GLN A 178 5.37 9.83 10.39
C GLN A 178 4.01 9.13 10.25
N LEU A 179 3.86 8.23 9.29
CA LEU A 179 2.61 7.48 9.11
C LEU A 179 2.28 6.58 10.31
N ALA A 180 3.28 6.00 10.97
CA ALA A 180 3.09 5.25 12.22
C ALA A 180 2.59 6.16 13.35
N ASP A 181 3.18 7.34 13.51
CA ASP A 181 2.72 8.33 14.50
C ASP A 181 1.29 8.79 14.22
N ASP A 182 0.97 9.10 12.97
CA ASP A 182 -0.37 9.51 12.56
C ASP A 182 -1.39 8.37 12.73
N SER A 183 -0.98 7.12 12.50
CA SER A 183 -1.80 5.93 12.76
C SER A 183 -2.17 5.79 14.23
N ARG A 184 -1.21 6.00 15.14
CA ARG A 184 -1.45 5.96 16.60
C ARG A 184 -2.38 7.07 17.09
N LEU A 185 -2.35 8.24 16.44
CA LEU A 185 -3.17 9.40 16.78
C LEU A 185 -4.55 9.37 16.10
N SER A 186 -4.71 8.58 15.04
CA SER A 186 -5.97 8.41 14.31
C SER A 186 -7.03 7.77 15.20
N THR A 187 -8.08 8.52 15.50
CA THR A 187 -9.20 8.06 16.35
C THR A 187 -10.16 7.12 15.60
N HIS A 188 -10.02 7.00 14.27
CA HIS A 188 -10.99 6.33 13.39
C HIS A 188 -10.39 5.24 12.49
N GLY A 189 -9.14 4.79 12.70
CA GLY A 189 -8.61 3.65 11.91
C GLY A 189 -8.27 3.93 10.44
N VAL A 190 -8.36 5.18 9.99
CA VAL A 190 -8.01 5.63 8.62
C VAL A 190 -6.61 5.18 8.16
N LEU A 191 -5.62 5.21 9.07
CA LEU A 191 -4.25 4.77 8.81
C LEU A 191 -3.98 3.39 9.40
N ASN A 192 -4.99 2.50 9.33
CA ASN A 192 -4.82 1.13 9.78
C ASN A 192 -3.76 0.41 8.92
N PRO A 193 -2.71 -0.16 9.53
CA PRO A 193 -1.60 -0.76 8.81
C PRO A 193 -2.02 -1.94 7.92
N PHE A 194 -2.97 -2.75 8.38
CA PHE A 194 -3.49 -3.86 7.60
C PHE A 194 -4.19 -3.37 6.33
N ARG A 195 -5.03 -2.33 6.42
CA ARG A 195 -5.72 -1.73 5.27
C ARG A 195 -4.77 -1.07 4.27
N LEU A 196 -3.75 -0.36 4.76
CA LEU A 196 -2.72 0.24 3.90
C LEU A 196 -1.95 -0.82 3.13
N PHE A 197 -1.56 -1.90 3.81
CA PHE A 197 -0.94 -3.06 3.18
C PHE A 197 -1.87 -3.72 2.14
N GLU A 198 -3.12 -4.03 2.49
CA GLU A 198 -4.08 -4.67 1.58
C GLU A 198 -4.22 -3.85 0.28
N ARG A 199 -4.31 -2.53 0.40
CA ARG A 199 -4.43 -1.64 -0.75
C ARG A 199 -3.18 -1.63 -1.62
N LEU A 200 -1.98 -1.56 -1.04
CA LEU A 200 -0.74 -1.63 -1.81
C LEU A 200 -0.57 -2.97 -2.50
N TYR A 201 -0.80 -4.05 -1.76
CA TYR A 201 -0.73 -5.40 -2.30
C TYR A 201 -1.73 -5.58 -3.45
N LYS A 202 -2.99 -5.18 -3.25
CA LYS A 202 -4.00 -5.22 -4.31
C LYS A 202 -3.62 -4.38 -5.53
N THR A 203 -3.12 -3.17 -5.33
CA THR A 203 -2.67 -2.29 -6.43
C THR A 203 -1.56 -2.96 -7.24
N GLN A 204 -0.62 -3.61 -6.56
CA GLN A 204 0.42 -4.42 -7.20
C GLN A 204 -0.18 -5.59 -8.00
N GLN A 205 -1.18 -6.29 -7.46
CA GLN A 205 -1.86 -7.42 -8.13
C GLN A 205 -2.72 -6.98 -9.32
N LEU A 206 -3.36 -5.81 -9.28
CA LEU A 206 -4.16 -5.29 -10.40
C LEU A 206 -3.30 -4.98 -11.64
N GLY A 207 -2.01 -4.69 -11.44
CA GLY A 207 -1.01 -4.59 -12.50
C GLY A 207 -0.75 -5.91 -13.26
N LEU A 208 -1.29 -7.05 -12.80
CA LEU A 208 -1.09 -8.37 -13.42
C LEU A 208 -1.96 -8.62 -14.66
N LYS A 209 -2.72 -7.63 -15.14
CA LYS A 209 -3.41 -7.70 -16.46
C LYS A 209 -2.47 -7.84 -17.65
N ASN A 210 -1.15 -7.89 -17.42
CA ASN A 210 -0.13 -8.27 -18.39
C ASN A 210 -0.01 -9.79 -18.66
N ILE A 211 -0.78 -10.65 -17.99
CA ILE A 211 -0.92 -12.07 -18.36
C ILE A 211 -1.63 -12.17 -19.73
N SER A 212 -1.15 -13.08 -20.61
CA SER A 212 -1.73 -13.24 -21.95
C SER A 212 -3.23 -13.58 -21.87
N ALA A 213 -4.03 -13.09 -22.82
CA ALA A 213 -5.46 -13.37 -22.84
C ALA A 213 -5.77 -14.87 -22.89
N HIS A 214 -4.90 -15.64 -23.54
CA HIS A 214 -4.96 -17.10 -23.60
C HIS A 214 -4.75 -17.73 -22.21
N ASP A 215 -3.69 -17.33 -21.50
CA ASP A 215 -3.38 -17.89 -20.18
C ASP A 215 -4.42 -17.50 -19.14
N ARG A 216 -4.93 -16.25 -19.19
CA ARG A 216 -6.08 -15.83 -18.37
C ARG A 216 -7.30 -16.71 -18.62
N TYR A 217 -7.65 -16.94 -19.88
CA TYR A 217 -8.77 -17.81 -20.23
C TYR A 217 -8.58 -19.25 -19.70
N GLN A 218 -7.36 -19.78 -19.75
CA GLN A 218 -7.07 -21.11 -19.20
C GLN A 218 -7.14 -21.14 -17.67
N LEU A 219 -6.65 -20.09 -17.00
CA LEU A 219 -6.73 -19.95 -15.54
C LEU A 219 -8.19 -19.85 -15.07
N ASP A 220 -9.00 -19.01 -15.71
CA ASP A 220 -10.43 -18.86 -15.41
C ASP A 220 -11.21 -20.18 -15.57
N ARG A 221 -10.74 -21.07 -16.46
CA ARG A 221 -11.37 -22.37 -16.74
C ARG A 221 -10.75 -23.53 -15.95
N ASN A 222 -9.77 -23.26 -15.08
CA ASN A 222 -8.97 -24.29 -14.39
C ASN A 222 -8.32 -25.31 -15.35
N TYR A 223 -8.00 -24.90 -16.57
CA TYR A 223 -7.34 -25.72 -17.60
C TYR A 223 -5.87 -25.34 -17.81
N PHE A 224 -5.34 -24.44 -16.98
CA PHE A 224 -3.96 -24.00 -17.09
C PHE A 224 -3.00 -25.09 -16.62
N PHE A 225 -2.28 -25.69 -17.56
CA PHE A 225 -1.21 -26.66 -17.29
C PHE A 225 0.14 -26.02 -17.59
N GLY A 226 0.79 -25.51 -16.55
CA GLY A 226 2.10 -24.87 -16.63
C GLY A 226 2.41 -24.05 -15.38
N THR A 227 3.57 -23.39 -15.35
CA THR A 227 3.90 -22.42 -14.30
C THR A 227 3.39 -21.05 -14.72
N VAL A 228 2.52 -20.44 -13.91
CA VAL A 228 2.11 -19.05 -14.11
C VAL A 228 3.34 -18.18 -13.89
N LYS A 229 3.85 -17.56 -14.95
CA LYS A 229 4.98 -16.65 -14.84
C LYS A 229 4.48 -15.34 -14.27
N LYS A 230 4.87 -15.02 -13.03
CA LYS A 230 4.64 -13.69 -12.46
C LYS A 230 5.24 -12.64 -13.42
N PRO A 231 4.49 -11.57 -13.76
CA PRO A 231 5.04 -10.42 -14.44
C PRO A 231 6.27 -9.90 -13.69
N LEU A 232 7.34 -9.65 -14.44
CA LEU A 232 8.56 -9.03 -13.89
C LEU A 232 8.20 -7.72 -13.18
N LYS A 233 8.92 -7.35 -12.11
CA LYS A 233 8.71 -6.09 -11.36
C LYS A 233 8.54 -4.87 -12.28
N VAL A 234 9.31 -4.81 -13.37
CA VAL A 234 9.30 -3.74 -14.39
C VAL A 234 7.95 -3.58 -15.13
N LYS A 235 7.06 -4.58 -15.03
CA LYS A 235 5.74 -4.60 -15.67
C LYS A 235 4.59 -4.35 -14.69
N LEU A 236 4.89 -4.09 -13.42
CA LEU A 236 3.89 -3.75 -12.42
C LEU A 236 3.61 -2.25 -12.49
N ALA A 237 2.35 -1.85 -12.35
CA ALA A 237 1.97 -0.45 -12.30
C ALA A 237 2.43 0.24 -11.00
N LEU A 238 2.66 -0.55 -9.94
CA LEU A 238 3.20 -0.13 -8.67
C LEU A 238 4.12 -1.23 -8.11
N ALA A 239 5.32 -0.87 -7.65
CA ALA A 239 6.25 -1.79 -7.00
C ALA A 239 7.01 -1.11 -5.86
N ALA A 240 7.33 -1.87 -4.81
CA ALA A 240 8.30 -1.44 -3.81
C ALA A 240 9.69 -1.42 -4.45
N LYS A 241 10.32 -0.24 -4.46
CA LYS A 241 11.66 -0.02 -5.01
C LYS A 241 12.73 -0.16 -3.94
N ARG A 242 12.44 0.34 -2.74
CA ARG A 242 13.34 0.28 -1.59
C ARG A 242 12.57 0.43 -0.31
N LEU A 243 12.97 -0.32 0.71
CA LEU A 243 12.51 -0.16 2.09
C LEU A 243 13.73 0.12 2.98
N MET A 244 13.71 1.21 3.73
CA MET A 244 14.73 1.53 4.73
C MET A 244 14.28 1.06 6.10
N LEU A 245 15.19 0.41 6.81
CA LEU A 245 15.02 -0.03 8.19
C LEU A 245 16.03 0.67 9.08
N GLU A 246 15.62 1.03 10.28
CA GLU A 246 16.47 1.54 11.34
C GLU A 246 16.70 0.47 12.41
N GLY A 247 17.90 0.51 12.99
CA GLY A 247 18.34 -0.35 14.06
C GLY A 247 18.61 0.40 15.36
N ASP A 248 18.92 -0.34 16.43
CA ASP A 248 19.08 0.18 17.79
C ASP A 248 20.08 1.33 17.95
N ASN A 249 21.03 1.48 17.01
CA ASN A 249 22.09 2.49 17.03
C ASN A 249 21.83 3.68 16.09
N LEU A 250 20.59 3.90 15.64
CA LEU A 250 20.21 4.91 14.63
C LEU A 250 20.96 4.73 13.30
N THR A 251 21.41 3.51 13.04
CA THR A 251 21.98 3.10 11.76
C THR A 251 20.85 2.63 10.88
N SER A 252 20.82 3.07 9.62
CA SER A 252 19.83 2.64 8.63
C SER A 252 20.44 1.72 7.59
N VAL A 253 19.65 0.75 7.15
CA VAL A 253 20.01 -0.24 6.12
C VAL A 253 18.83 -0.42 5.17
N ALA A 254 19.11 -0.77 3.91
CA ALA A 254 18.03 -1.19 3.02
C ALA A 254 17.58 -2.62 3.38
N PHE A 255 16.30 -2.93 3.22
CA PHE A 255 15.78 -4.29 3.42
C PHE A 255 16.53 -5.31 2.55
N GLU A 256 16.93 -4.92 1.33
CA GLU A 256 17.68 -5.75 0.39
C GLU A 256 19.14 -6.01 0.82
N GLU A 257 19.65 -5.28 1.80
CA GLU A 257 21.00 -5.40 2.34
C GLU A 257 21.04 -6.29 3.61
N LEU A 258 19.87 -6.72 4.12
CA LEU A 258 19.79 -7.70 5.20
C LEU A 258 20.27 -9.08 4.75
N SER A 259 20.71 -9.90 5.70
CA SER A 259 20.93 -11.32 5.41
C SER A 259 19.62 -12.03 5.06
N ASP A 260 19.70 -13.13 4.31
CA ASP A 260 18.51 -13.93 3.93
C ASP A 260 17.71 -14.38 5.17
N GLY A 261 18.40 -14.78 6.24
CA GLY A 261 17.78 -15.20 7.50
C GLY A 261 17.09 -14.04 8.23
N GLU A 262 17.71 -12.86 8.30
CA GLU A 262 17.07 -11.66 8.90
C GLU A 262 15.85 -11.21 8.10
N SER A 263 15.96 -11.22 6.77
CA SER A 263 14.86 -10.85 5.86
C SER A 263 13.69 -11.82 6.01
N GLN A 264 13.96 -13.13 6.02
CA GLN A 264 12.95 -14.19 6.18
C GLN A 264 12.27 -14.08 7.55
N LEU A 265 13.04 -13.92 8.62
CA LEU A 265 12.51 -13.76 9.97
C LEU A 265 11.63 -12.52 10.08
N LEU A 266 12.11 -11.36 9.60
CA LEU A 266 11.37 -10.11 9.63
C LEU A 266 10.08 -10.21 8.81
N GLN A 267 10.12 -10.86 7.65
CA GLN A 267 8.93 -11.11 6.84
C GLN A 267 7.90 -11.98 7.57
N ILE A 268 8.32 -13.10 8.15
CA ILE A 268 7.41 -13.99 8.92
C ILE A 268 6.76 -13.21 10.06
N LEU A 269 7.55 -12.47 10.82
CA LEU A 269 7.05 -11.67 11.94
C LEU A 269 6.09 -10.57 11.47
N ALA A 270 6.40 -9.92 10.35
CA ALA A 270 5.52 -8.92 9.74
C ALA A 270 4.16 -9.50 9.37
N ILE A 271 4.15 -10.66 8.71
CA ILE A 271 2.93 -11.34 8.30
C ILE A 271 2.10 -11.74 9.52
N LEU A 272 2.71 -12.42 10.49
CA LEU A 272 2.01 -12.88 11.68
C LEU A 272 1.41 -11.71 12.47
N LYS A 273 2.14 -10.59 12.56
CA LYS A 273 1.65 -9.41 13.27
C LYS A 273 0.51 -8.73 12.53
N LEU A 274 0.70 -8.47 11.24
CA LEU A 274 -0.25 -7.73 10.42
C LEU A 274 -1.61 -8.44 10.33
N TYR A 275 -1.59 -9.78 10.32
CA TYR A 275 -2.78 -10.62 10.28
C TYR A 275 -3.22 -11.12 11.68
N SER A 276 -2.64 -10.64 12.78
CA SER A 276 -2.90 -11.16 14.13
C SER A 276 -4.34 -10.97 14.61
N GLN A 277 -5.05 -9.96 14.08
CA GLN A 277 -6.46 -9.70 14.40
C GLN A 277 -7.43 -10.39 13.42
N GLU A 278 -6.90 -11.08 12.40
CA GLU A 278 -7.67 -11.71 11.35
C GLU A 278 -7.72 -13.23 11.53
N ASN A 279 -8.84 -13.86 11.19
CA ASN A 279 -8.97 -15.32 11.21
C ASN A 279 -8.21 -15.95 10.02
N THR A 280 -6.89 -16.04 10.15
CA THR A 280 -5.97 -16.36 9.04
C THR A 280 -5.31 -17.73 9.21
N LEU A 281 -5.28 -18.52 8.14
CA LEU A 281 -4.46 -19.73 8.04
C LEU A 281 -3.17 -19.40 7.29
N PHE A 282 -2.02 -19.56 7.95
CA PHE A 282 -0.71 -19.37 7.31
C PHE A 282 -0.19 -20.69 6.74
N LEU A 283 0.24 -20.65 5.47
CA LEU A 283 0.98 -21.72 4.82
C LEU A 283 2.36 -21.16 4.46
N LEU A 284 3.39 -21.62 5.18
CA LEU A 284 4.77 -21.20 4.98
C LEU A 284 5.53 -22.31 4.25
N ASP A 285 6.14 -21.96 3.13
CA ASP A 285 7.00 -22.87 2.37
C ASP A 285 8.44 -22.74 2.87
N GLU A 286 8.97 -23.82 3.44
CA GLU A 286 10.31 -23.92 4.05
C GLU A 286 10.75 -22.68 4.87
N PRO A 287 9.97 -22.26 5.90
CA PRO A 287 10.30 -21.09 6.73
C PRO A 287 11.63 -21.20 7.48
N GLU A 288 12.20 -22.40 7.59
CA GLU A 288 13.46 -22.68 8.28
C GLU A 288 14.71 -22.57 7.41
N THR A 289 14.59 -22.53 6.07
CA THR A 289 15.73 -22.76 5.15
C THR A 289 16.90 -21.81 5.37
N HIS A 290 16.64 -20.54 5.68
CA HIS A 290 17.68 -19.55 5.95
C HIS A 290 17.82 -19.19 7.44
N LEU A 291 17.08 -19.88 8.32
CA LEU A 291 17.18 -19.71 9.77
C LEU A 291 18.30 -20.61 10.30
N ILE A 292 19.44 -19.98 10.60
CA ILE A 292 20.68 -20.69 10.95
C ILE A 292 20.73 -20.96 12.46
N GLN A 293 19.95 -20.22 13.26
CA GLN A 293 20.04 -20.30 14.72
C GLN A 293 18.81 -20.99 15.34
N PRO A 294 18.99 -22.00 16.20
CA PRO A 294 17.88 -22.66 16.91
C PRO A 294 16.96 -21.69 17.69
N GLY A 295 17.48 -20.53 18.11
CA GLY A 295 16.71 -19.49 18.76
C GLY A 295 15.67 -18.81 17.87
N GLU A 296 15.93 -18.71 16.56
CA GLU A 296 15.01 -18.10 15.58
C GLU A 296 13.76 -18.96 15.38
N LEU A 297 13.95 -20.28 15.29
CA LEU A 297 12.86 -21.26 15.21
C LEU A 297 12.05 -21.32 16.51
N LEU A 298 12.73 -21.25 17.66
CA LEU A 298 12.07 -21.21 18.97
C LEU A 298 11.24 -19.92 19.14
N PHE A 299 11.69 -18.81 18.57
CA PHE A 299 10.95 -17.56 18.59
C PHE A 299 9.67 -17.63 17.76
N ILE A 300 9.77 -18.08 16.50
CA ILE A 300 8.61 -18.20 15.62
C ILE A 300 7.54 -19.10 16.26
N SER A 301 7.94 -20.25 16.82
CA SER A 301 7.01 -21.16 17.51
C SER A 301 6.39 -20.55 18.77
N THR A 302 7.12 -19.71 19.51
CA THR A 302 6.56 -18.98 20.66
C THR A 302 5.58 -17.89 20.21
N PHE A 303 5.85 -17.24 19.08
CA PHE A 303 4.99 -16.21 18.51
C PHE A 303 3.68 -16.81 17.97
N LEU A 304 3.74 -17.97 17.34
CA LEU A 304 2.58 -18.69 16.80
C LEU A 304 1.65 -19.29 17.86
N MET A 305 2.12 -19.51 19.09
CA MET A 305 1.33 -20.10 20.19
C MET A 305 0.65 -19.06 21.09
N ARG A 306 0.74 -17.77 20.77
CA ARG A 306 0.10 -16.66 21.51
C ARG A 306 -0.98 -16.02 20.68
#